data_AF-A0A0L6JJC8-F1
#
_entry.id   AF-A0A0L6JJC8-F1
#
_cell.length_a   1.000
_cell.length_b   1.000
_cell.length_c   1.000
_cell.angle_alpha   90.00
_cell.angle_beta   90.00
_cell.angle_gamma   90.00
#
_symmetry.space_group_name_H-M   'P 1'
#
loop_
_entity.id
_entity.type
_entity.pdbx_description
1 polymer ?
#
loop_
_entity_poly.entity_id
_entity_poly.type
_entity_poly.pdbx_seq_one_letter_code
_entity_poly.pdbx_strand_id
1 'polypeptide(L)'
;MESLKRPMIVLILMIVLIAVLTTVFNGGISQFLGTFVHKNIPKSITVKMGFMTKNYQNDNPIGNVRIVMIKDDGEVIGVAVSNEKGIVHKEITVPLDKRYLNLEFESTEDIRGTITLIAYKEGYRETILYNAGVSIGSSFQPIYMKTIVPGWRNEPEEQIGNNHHIETCILAEKYSKYAGKEVEY
;
A
#
# COMPACT_ATOMS: atom_id res chain seq x y z
N MET A 1 -13.06 51.74 54.79
CA MET A 1 -13.78 51.02 53.71
C MET A 1 -12.90 50.77 52.46
N GLU A 2 -11.57 50.77 52.59
CA GLU A 2 -10.63 50.54 51.47
C GLU A 2 -9.92 49.17 51.51
N SER A 3 -9.91 48.46 52.65
CA SER A 3 -9.16 47.19 52.75
C SER A 3 -9.85 46.00 52.08
N LEU A 4 -11.17 46.08 51.82
CA LEU A 4 -11.92 45.02 51.12
C LEU A 4 -11.73 45.03 49.59
N LYS A 5 -11.21 46.13 49.01
CA LYS A 5 -11.05 46.25 47.55
C LYS A 5 -9.82 45.50 47.03
N ARG A 6 -8.74 45.45 47.81
CA ARG A 6 -7.49 44.74 47.46
C ARG A 6 -7.67 43.22 47.25
N PRO A 7 -8.28 42.45 48.16
CA PRO A 7 -8.43 41.00 47.96
C PRO A 7 -9.33 40.68 46.76
N MET A 8 -10.34 41.52 46.49
CA MET A 8 -11.23 41.34 45.35
C MET A 8 -10.52 41.58 44.00
N ILE A 9 -9.64 42.58 43.93
CA ILE A 9 -8.81 42.85 42.75
C ILE A 9 -7.82 41.70 42.49
N VAL A 10 -7.20 41.15 43.55
CA VAL A 10 -6.29 40.00 43.43
C VAL A 10 -7.02 38.75 42.93
N LEU A 11 -8.23 38.50 43.43
CA LEU A 11 -9.06 37.38 42.98
C LEU A 11 -9.45 37.50 41.50
N ILE A 12 -9.85 38.70 41.05
CA ILE A 12 -10.18 38.96 39.65
C ILE A 12 -8.96 38.75 38.76
N LEU A 13 -7.78 39.23 39.17
CA LEU A 13 -6.54 39.01 38.42
C LEU A 13 -6.15 37.53 38.35
N MET A 14 -6.35 36.74 39.41
CA MET A 14 -6.13 35.30 39.35
C MET A 14 -7.12 34.59 38.41
N ILE A 15 -8.39 34.97 38.42
CA ILE A 15 -9.39 34.38 37.53
C ILE A 15 -9.05 34.69 36.06
N VAL A 16 -8.64 35.92 35.76
CA VAL A 16 -8.19 36.31 34.42
C VAL A 16 -6.93 35.54 34.03
N LEU A 17 -5.96 35.40 34.93
CA LEU A 17 -4.74 34.64 34.64
C LEU A 17 -5.04 33.15 34.37
N ILE A 18 -5.94 32.54 35.13
CA ILE A 18 -6.39 31.16 34.92
C ILE A 18 -7.13 31.04 33.58
N ALA A 19 -7.99 32.00 33.22
CA ALA A 19 -8.69 32.01 31.94
C ALA A 19 -7.74 32.19 30.72
N VAL A 20 -6.69 33.01 30.87
CA VAL A 20 -5.67 33.17 29.84
C VAL A 20 -4.81 31.91 29.74
N LEU A 21 -4.43 31.29 30.86
CA LEU A 21 -3.71 30.02 30.87
C LEU A 21 -4.55 28.90 30.24
N THR A 22 -5.85 28.78 30.52
CA THR A 22 -6.68 27.74 29.90
C THR A 22 -6.89 27.97 28.40
N THR A 23 -6.95 29.20 27.92
CA THR A 23 -7.05 29.50 26.48
C THR A 23 -5.74 29.26 25.72
N VAL A 24 -4.59 29.60 26.31
CA VAL A 24 -3.27 29.34 25.72
C VAL A 24 -2.93 27.85 25.74
N PHE A 25 -3.27 27.13 26.81
CA PHE A 25 -2.98 25.69 26.92
C PHE A 25 -4.02 24.78 26.25
N ASN A 26 -5.31 25.17 26.13
CA ASN A 26 -6.29 24.36 25.37
C ASN A 26 -6.04 24.39 23.86
N GLY A 27 -5.40 25.44 23.34
CA GLY A 27 -4.95 25.49 21.95
C GLY A 27 -3.81 24.50 21.65
N GLY A 28 -2.93 24.23 22.62
CA GLY A 28 -1.75 23.35 22.45
C GLY A 28 -1.97 21.89 22.85
N ILE A 29 -2.85 21.61 23.82
CA ILE A 29 -3.09 20.22 24.26
C ILE A 29 -3.96 19.45 23.25
N SER A 30 -4.84 20.13 22.50
CA SER A 30 -5.64 19.49 21.44
C SER A 30 -4.80 19.05 20.22
N GLN A 31 -3.61 19.62 20.02
CA GLN A 31 -2.65 19.15 19.02
C GLN A 31 -1.74 18.03 19.53
N PHE A 32 -1.54 17.89 20.85
CA PHE A 32 -0.65 16.87 21.43
C PHE A 32 -1.38 15.62 21.91
N LEU A 33 -2.68 15.72 22.24
CA LEU A 33 -3.60 14.60 22.39
C LEU A 33 -4.36 14.46 21.09
N GLY A 34 -3.65 14.09 20.02
CA GLY A 34 -4.28 13.49 18.86
C GLY A 34 -5.11 12.31 19.36
N THR A 35 -6.42 12.50 19.45
CA THR A 35 -7.35 11.40 19.45
C THR A 35 -6.90 10.51 18.30
N PHE A 36 -6.30 9.37 18.62
CA PHE A 36 -6.18 8.24 17.70
C PHE A 36 -7.61 7.86 17.34
N VAL A 37 -8.18 8.61 16.39
CA VAL A 37 -9.34 8.17 15.65
C VAL A 37 -8.84 6.87 15.06
N HIS A 38 -9.29 5.75 15.62
CA HIS A 38 -9.19 4.48 14.93
C HIS A 38 -9.98 4.68 13.64
N LYS A 39 -9.32 5.22 12.61
CA LYS A 39 -9.81 5.22 11.24
C LYS A 39 -10.19 3.77 11.03
N ASN A 40 -11.46 3.49 10.71
CA ASN A 40 -11.91 2.11 10.51
C ASN A 40 -11.10 1.54 9.33
N ILE A 41 -9.98 0.89 9.64
CA ILE A 41 -9.11 0.29 8.63
C ILE A 41 -9.94 -0.84 8.01
N PRO A 42 -10.18 -0.82 6.69
CA PRO A 42 -10.97 -1.86 6.06
C PRO A 42 -10.26 -3.20 6.21
N LYS A 43 -11.01 -4.31 6.22
CA LYS A 43 -10.40 -5.65 6.31
C LYS A 43 -9.75 -6.10 5.00
N SER A 44 -10.22 -5.54 3.89
CA SER A 44 -9.85 -5.89 2.52
C SER A 44 -9.80 -4.65 1.66
N ILE A 45 -9.11 -4.74 0.53
CA ILE A 45 -9.11 -3.75 -0.53
C ILE A 45 -9.65 -4.38 -1.82
N THR A 46 -10.39 -3.58 -2.59
CA THR A 46 -10.86 -3.95 -3.93
C THR A 46 -10.27 -2.97 -4.93
N VAL A 47 -9.55 -3.47 -5.94
CA VAL A 47 -8.91 -2.65 -6.96
C VAL A 47 -9.12 -3.27 -8.34
N LYS A 48 -9.36 -2.42 -9.34
CA LYS A 48 -9.29 -2.82 -10.75
C LYS A 48 -7.84 -2.85 -11.21
N MET A 49 -7.26 -4.04 -11.21
CA MET A 49 -5.89 -4.31 -11.62
C MET A 49 -5.79 -4.49 -13.13
N GLY A 50 -4.70 -4.00 -13.73
CA GLY A 50 -4.27 -4.24 -15.09
C GLY A 50 -3.02 -5.13 -15.11
N PHE A 51 -3.03 -6.18 -15.93
CA PHE A 51 -1.86 -7.05 -16.14
C PHE A 51 -1.41 -6.95 -17.60
N MET A 52 -0.13 -6.66 -17.81
CA MET A 52 0.48 -6.48 -19.13
C MET A 52 1.47 -7.60 -19.41
N THR A 53 1.12 -8.52 -20.30
CA THR A 53 1.96 -9.64 -20.69
C THR A 53 2.83 -9.27 -21.89
N LYS A 54 4.14 -9.36 -21.72
CA LYS A 54 5.15 -8.92 -22.69
C LYS A 54 6.22 -9.97 -22.90
N ASN A 55 6.81 -10.00 -24.08
CA ASN A 55 8.00 -10.80 -24.35
C ASN A 55 9.21 -10.15 -23.67
N TYR A 56 9.95 -10.94 -22.89
CA TYR A 56 11.10 -10.45 -22.12
C TYR A 56 12.22 -9.85 -22.99
N GLN A 57 12.42 -10.36 -24.21
CA GLN A 57 13.54 -9.97 -25.06
C GLN A 57 13.29 -8.70 -25.88
N ASN A 58 12.03 -8.41 -26.23
CA ASN A 58 11.71 -7.33 -27.18
C ASN A 58 10.53 -6.46 -26.77
N ASP A 59 10.00 -6.61 -25.55
CA ASP A 59 8.87 -5.87 -25.00
C ASP A 59 7.55 -5.97 -25.79
N ASN A 60 7.49 -6.80 -26.83
CA ASN A 60 6.28 -6.95 -27.64
C ASN A 60 5.14 -7.54 -26.78
N PRO A 61 3.90 -7.03 -26.93
CA PRO A 61 2.76 -7.57 -26.21
C PRO A 61 2.50 -9.03 -26.61
N ILE A 62 2.14 -9.85 -25.63
CA ILE A 62 1.75 -11.26 -25.82
C ILE A 62 0.26 -11.39 -25.54
N GLY A 63 -0.54 -11.63 -26.56
CA GLY A 63 -1.97 -11.92 -26.40
C GLY A 63 -2.27 -13.37 -26.01
N ASN A 64 -3.50 -13.60 -25.55
CA ASN A 64 -4.04 -14.91 -25.19
C ASN A 64 -3.25 -15.63 -24.08
N VAL A 65 -2.64 -14.88 -23.17
CA VAL A 65 -1.95 -15.42 -22.00
C VAL A 65 -2.96 -15.66 -20.89
N ARG A 66 -3.00 -16.87 -20.35
CA ARG A 66 -3.84 -17.23 -19.20
C ARG A 66 -3.11 -16.88 -17.91
N ILE A 67 -3.72 -16.04 -17.08
CA ILE A 67 -3.15 -15.57 -15.81
C ILE A 67 -4.03 -16.11 -14.68
N VAL A 68 -3.43 -16.93 -13.82
CA VAL A 68 -4.03 -17.44 -12.57
C VAL A 68 -3.64 -16.48 -11.45
N MET A 69 -4.62 -16.05 -10.65
CA MET A 69 -4.44 -15.13 -9.53
C MET A 69 -4.65 -15.89 -8.22
N ILE A 70 -3.68 -15.80 -7.31
CA ILE A 70 -3.63 -16.57 -6.06
C ILE A 70 -3.41 -15.61 -4.89
N LYS A 71 -4.21 -15.75 -3.82
CA LYS A 71 -4.01 -15.03 -2.56
C LYS A 71 -2.78 -15.52 -1.80
N ASP A 72 -2.41 -14.77 -0.77
CA ASP A 72 -1.35 -15.12 0.17
C ASP A 72 -1.64 -16.41 0.97
N ASP A 73 -2.91 -16.73 1.19
CA ASP A 73 -3.36 -17.98 1.81
C ASP A 73 -3.37 -19.19 0.85
N GLY A 74 -2.99 -19.00 -0.42
CA GLY A 74 -2.95 -20.04 -1.44
C GLY A 74 -4.27 -20.28 -2.19
N GLU A 75 -5.35 -19.57 -1.86
CA GLU A 75 -6.62 -19.68 -2.58
C GLU A 75 -6.54 -19.01 -3.97
N VAL A 76 -7.01 -19.72 -5.00
CA VAL A 76 -7.16 -19.16 -6.35
C VAL A 76 -8.40 -18.27 -6.39
N ILE A 77 -8.18 -16.96 -6.60
CA ILE A 77 -9.27 -15.96 -6.62
C ILE A 77 -9.75 -15.61 -8.03
N GLY A 78 -9.06 -16.08 -9.06
CA GLY A 78 -9.52 -15.89 -10.41
C GLY A 78 -8.57 -16.37 -11.48
N VAL A 79 -9.10 -16.41 -12.69
CA VAL A 79 -8.35 -16.62 -13.91
C VAL A 79 -8.79 -15.57 -14.92
N ALA A 80 -7.84 -15.00 -15.66
CA ALA A 80 -8.11 -14.07 -16.74
C ALA A 80 -7.25 -14.39 -17.96
N VAL A 81 -7.66 -13.92 -19.13
CA VAL A 81 -6.91 -14.11 -20.38
C VAL A 81 -6.63 -12.75 -21.01
N SER A 82 -5.37 -12.50 -21.37
CA SER A 82 -4.97 -11.24 -22.02
C SER A 82 -5.54 -11.13 -23.43
N ASN A 83 -5.94 -9.91 -23.82
CA ASN A 83 -6.37 -9.63 -25.18
C ASN A 83 -5.18 -9.58 -26.16
N GLU A 84 -5.43 -9.31 -27.44
CA GLU A 84 -4.38 -9.24 -28.48
C GLU A 84 -3.29 -8.18 -28.23
N LYS A 85 -3.55 -7.20 -27.36
CA LYS A 85 -2.55 -6.20 -26.93
C LYS A 85 -1.77 -6.65 -25.69
N GLY A 86 -1.96 -7.88 -25.24
CA GLY A 86 -1.35 -8.42 -24.03
C GLY A 86 -1.85 -7.77 -22.74
N ILE A 87 -3.07 -7.23 -22.73
CA ILE A 87 -3.63 -6.54 -21.56
C ILE A 87 -4.85 -7.29 -21.06
N VAL A 88 -4.98 -7.40 -19.74
CA VAL A 88 -6.23 -7.76 -19.09
C VAL A 88 -6.49 -6.87 -17.88
N HIS A 89 -7.76 -6.56 -17.65
CA HIS A 89 -8.19 -5.86 -16.44
C HIS A 89 -9.09 -6.77 -15.62
N LYS A 90 -8.90 -6.78 -14.30
CA LYS A 90 -9.71 -7.56 -13.37
C LYS A 90 -9.91 -6.78 -12.07
N GLU A 91 -11.14 -6.74 -11.59
CA GLU A 91 -11.41 -6.30 -10.23
C GLU A 91 -11.02 -7.42 -9.26
N ILE A 92 -10.17 -7.09 -8.31
CA ILE A 92 -9.57 -8.02 -7.36
C ILE A 92 -9.84 -7.52 -5.95
N THR A 93 -10.39 -8.38 -5.12
CA THR A 93 -10.61 -8.12 -3.69
C THR A 93 -9.74 -9.05 -2.87
N VAL A 94 -8.90 -8.49 -1.99
CA VAL A 94 -7.98 -9.25 -1.14
C VAL A 94 -7.87 -8.64 0.26
N PRO A 95 -7.49 -9.43 1.27
CA PRO A 95 -7.16 -8.90 2.60
C PRO A 95 -6.10 -7.80 2.52
N LEU A 96 -6.16 -6.85 3.46
CA LEU A 96 -5.08 -5.87 3.58
C LEU A 96 -3.78 -6.53 4.05
N ASP A 97 -2.69 -6.16 3.39
CA ASP A 97 -1.35 -6.54 3.79
C ASP A 97 -0.88 -5.62 4.94
N LYS A 98 -0.94 -6.17 6.16
CA LYS A 98 -0.61 -5.44 7.39
C LYS A 98 0.83 -4.93 7.43
N ARG A 99 1.73 -5.44 6.58
CA ARG A 99 3.10 -4.94 6.47
C ARG A 99 3.12 -3.49 6.00
N TYR A 100 2.21 -3.11 5.12
CA TYR A 100 2.16 -1.78 4.50
C TYR A 100 1.25 -0.77 5.23
N LEU A 101 0.62 -1.18 6.33
CA LEU A 101 -0.20 -0.27 7.14
C LEU A 101 0.71 0.61 8.02
N ASN A 102 0.81 1.91 7.73
CA ASN A 102 1.26 2.94 8.68
C ASN A 102 0.04 3.40 9.51
N LEU A 103 0.21 3.65 10.81
CA LEU A 103 -0.83 4.17 11.70
C LEU A 103 -1.31 5.57 11.30
N GLU A 104 -0.52 6.29 10.51
CA GLU A 104 -0.82 7.61 9.96
C GLU A 104 -1.37 7.51 8.53
N PHE A 105 -2.51 6.84 8.35
CA PHE A 105 -3.19 6.81 7.05
C PHE A 105 -3.64 8.21 6.68
N GLU A 106 -2.96 8.84 5.72
CA GLU A 106 -3.46 10.08 5.13
C GLU A 106 -4.46 9.79 4.01
N SER A 107 -4.26 8.72 3.22
CA SER A 107 -5.11 8.40 2.06
C SER A 107 -5.49 6.91 1.94
N THR A 108 -6.48 6.63 1.09
CA THR A 108 -6.82 5.24 0.65
C THR A 108 -5.83 4.69 -0.37
N GLU A 109 -4.90 5.50 -0.86
CA GLU A 109 -3.85 5.07 -1.79
C GLU A 109 -2.74 4.32 -1.05
N ASP A 110 -2.66 4.49 0.27
CA ASP A 110 -1.64 3.90 1.16
C ASP A 110 -1.97 2.47 1.61
N ILE A 111 -3.18 1.97 1.29
CA ILE A 111 -3.57 0.59 1.58
C ILE A 111 -3.30 -0.31 0.37
N ARG A 112 -2.80 -1.51 0.66
CA ARG A 112 -2.60 -2.55 -0.35
C ARG A 112 -2.92 -3.93 0.17
N GLY A 113 -3.29 -4.80 -0.75
CA GLY A 113 -3.16 -6.24 -0.58
C GLY A 113 -2.01 -6.78 -1.43
N THR A 114 -1.85 -8.09 -1.45
CA THR A 114 -0.80 -8.76 -2.21
C THR A 114 -1.37 -10.05 -2.82
N ILE A 115 -1.01 -10.35 -4.07
CA ILE A 115 -1.31 -11.61 -4.74
C ILE A 115 -0.06 -12.19 -5.41
N THR A 116 -0.13 -13.48 -5.74
CA THR A 116 0.78 -14.14 -6.67
C THR A 116 0.06 -14.41 -7.98
N LEU A 117 0.75 -14.20 -9.10
CA LEU A 117 0.23 -14.54 -10.42
C LEU A 117 1.03 -15.68 -11.04
N ILE A 118 0.37 -16.53 -11.82
CA ILE A 118 1.06 -17.48 -12.71
C ILE A 118 0.52 -17.30 -14.13
N ALA A 119 1.40 -17.00 -15.06
CA ALA A 119 1.09 -16.78 -16.46
C ALA A 119 1.48 -17.99 -17.33
N TYR A 120 0.55 -18.43 -18.16
CA TYR A 120 0.67 -19.58 -19.05
C TYR A 120 0.36 -19.18 -20.50
N LYS A 121 1.24 -19.57 -21.42
CA LYS A 121 1.03 -19.43 -22.87
C LYS A 121 1.88 -20.43 -23.63
N GLU A 122 1.25 -21.19 -24.53
CA GLU A 122 1.94 -22.09 -25.46
C GLU A 122 3.08 -21.37 -26.20
N GLY A 123 4.26 -21.99 -26.24
CA GLY A 123 5.47 -21.40 -26.83
C GLY A 123 6.26 -20.47 -25.90
N TYR A 124 5.79 -20.25 -24.68
CA TYR A 124 6.45 -19.46 -23.64
C TYR A 124 6.63 -20.29 -22.37
N ARG A 125 7.68 -19.98 -21.61
CA ARG A 125 7.91 -20.53 -20.27
C ARG A 125 6.88 -19.95 -19.32
N GLU A 126 6.41 -20.76 -18.38
CA GLU A 126 5.59 -20.31 -17.28
C GLU A 126 6.30 -19.20 -16.52
N THR A 127 5.55 -18.17 -16.12
CA THR A 127 6.11 -17.04 -15.36
C THR A 127 5.29 -16.83 -14.10
N ILE A 128 5.96 -16.85 -12.95
CA ILE A 128 5.37 -16.64 -11.64
C ILE A 128 5.73 -15.24 -11.15
N LEU A 129 4.74 -14.40 -10.92
CA LEU A 129 4.92 -13.05 -10.36
C LEU A 129 4.54 -13.07 -8.89
N TYR A 130 5.54 -13.07 -8.01
CA TYR A 130 5.36 -12.99 -6.57
C TYR A 130 5.15 -11.56 -6.10
N ASN A 131 4.45 -11.38 -4.98
CA ASN A 131 4.28 -10.08 -4.32
C ASN A 131 3.72 -8.97 -5.23
N ALA A 132 2.80 -9.30 -6.14
CA ALA A 132 2.10 -8.31 -6.94
C ALA A 132 1.17 -7.49 -6.02
N GLY A 133 1.49 -6.20 -5.83
CA GLY A 133 0.69 -5.29 -5.03
C GLY A 133 -0.69 -5.07 -5.62
N VAL A 134 -1.74 -5.25 -4.82
CA VAL A 134 -3.11 -4.89 -5.17
C VAL A 134 -3.43 -3.56 -4.49
N SER A 135 -3.23 -2.47 -5.22
CA SER A 135 -3.39 -1.09 -4.75
C SER A 135 -3.65 -0.15 -5.92
N ILE A 136 -4.08 1.08 -5.62
CA ILE A 136 -4.24 2.12 -6.65
C ILE A 136 -2.88 2.46 -7.28
N GLY A 137 -1.84 2.66 -6.45
CA GLY A 137 -0.49 3.02 -6.90
C GLY A 137 0.22 1.92 -7.72
N SER A 138 -0.13 0.67 -7.49
CA SER A 138 0.44 -0.51 -8.17
C SER A 138 -0.56 -1.18 -9.13
N SER A 139 -1.58 -0.44 -9.57
CA SER A 139 -2.71 -0.96 -10.35
C SER A 139 -2.35 -1.57 -11.71
N PHE A 140 -1.12 -1.40 -12.19
CA PHE A 140 -0.60 -2.04 -13.41
C PHE A 140 0.65 -2.88 -13.12
N GLN A 141 0.58 -4.16 -13.47
CA GLN A 141 1.66 -5.12 -13.25
C GLN A 141 2.15 -5.69 -14.59
N PRO A 142 3.42 -5.48 -14.98
CA PRO A 142 4.00 -6.16 -16.13
C PRO A 142 4.33 -7.62 -15.79
N ILE A 143 4.17 -8.50 -16.77
CA ILE A 143 4.54 -9.92 -16.69
C ILE A 143 5.39 -10.23 -17.93
N TYR A 144 6.69 -10.44 -17.73
CA TYR A 144 7.63 -10.65 -18.83
C TYR A 144 7.85 -12.14 -19.10
N MET A 145 7.32 -12.68 -20.18
CA MET A 145 7.46 -14.10 -20.49
C MET A 145 8.61 -14.33 -21.46
N LYS A 146 9.41 -15.38 -21.23
CA LYS A 146 10.46 -15.84 -22.15
C LYS A 146 9.91 -16.93 -23.07
N THR A 147 10.34 -16.93 -24.33
CA THR A 147 9.98 -17.98 -25.27
C THR A 147 10.65 -19.32 -24.91
N ILE A 148 10.01 -20.43 -25.29
CA ILE A 148 10.61 -21.76 -25.27
C ILE A 148 11.61 -21.85 -26.42
N VAL A 149 12.83 -22.29 -26.12
CA VAL A 149 13.90 -22.49 -27.12
C VAL A 149 14.19 -23.98 -27.23
N PRO A 150 14.04 -24.60 -28.42
CA PRO A 150 14.36 -26.02 -28.61
C PRO A 150 15.82 -26.34 -28.23
N GLY A 151 16.02 -27.47 -27.55
CA GLY A 151 17.34 -27.92 -27.10
C GLY A 151 17.88 -27.20 -25.86
N TRP A 152 17.16 -26.22 -25.31
CA TRP A 152 17.53 -25.54 -24.06
C TRP A 152 16.73 -26.08 -22.89
N ARG A 153 17.24 -25.86 -21.68
CA ARG A 153 16.49 -26.05 -20.43
C ARG A 153 15.45 -24.92 -20.34
N ASN A 154 14.17 -25.27 -20.49
CA ASN A 154 13.04 -24.33 -20.48
C ASN A 154 12.29 -24.45 -19.15
N GLU A 155 12.78 -23.74 -18.14
CA GLU A 155 12.20 -23.75 -16.79
C GLU A 155 11.25 -22.58 -16.55
N PRO A 156 10.31 -22.71 -15.59
CA PRO A 156 9.55 -21.58 -15.11
C PRO A 156 10.44 -20.44 -14.61
N GLU A 157 9.99 -19.22 -14.81
CA GLU A 157 10.71 -18.01 -14.41
C GLU A 157 9.97 -17.32 -13.26
N GLU A 158 10.74 -16.77 -12.32
CA GLU A 158 10.20 -16.01 -11.18
C GLU A 158 10.43 -14.51 -11.38
N GLN A 159 9.43 -13.72 -10.99
CA GLN A 159 9.45 -12.27 -10.99
C GLN A 159 8.88 -11.75 -9.68
N ILE A 160 9.23 -10.51 -9.36
CA ILE A 160 8.64 -9.77 -8.25
C ILE A 160 7.74 -8.67 -8.82
N GLY A 161 6.58 -8.50 -8.23
CA GLY A 161 5.61 -7.47 -8.56
C GLY A 161 6.24 -6.07 -8.53
N ASN A 162 5.83 -5.23 -9.46
CA ASN A 162 6.23 -3.84 -9.51
C ASN A 162 5.43 -3.05 -8.48
N ASN A 163 6.02 -2.83 -7.31
CA ASN A 163 5.40 -2.04 -6.26
C ASN A 163 5.68 -0.56 -6.49
N HIS A 164 4.68 0.28 -6.23
CA HIS A 164 4.86 1.72 -6.25
C HIS A 164 5.96 2.14 -5.26
N HIS A 165 6.77 3.15 -5.62
CA HIS A 165 7.90 3.57 -4.78
C HIS A 165 7.43 4.01 -3.39
N ILE A 166 6.28 4.69 -3.27
CA ILE A 166 5.70 5.08 -1.98
C ILE A 166 5.44 3.86 -1.08
N GLU A 167 4.90 2.76 -1.63
CA GLU A 167 4.66 1.54 -0.85
C GLU A 167 5.97 0.94 -0.34
N THR A 168 7.03 1.05 -1.14
CA THR A 168 8.37 0.59 -0.77
C THR A 168 8.96 1.47 0.33
N CYS A 169 8.79 2.79 0.25
CA CYS A 169 9.19 3.74 1.27
C CYS A 169 8.46 3.49 2.60
N ILE A 170 7.13 3.33 2.58
CA ILE A 170 6.33 3.03 3.78
C ILE A 170 6.86 1.77 4.47
N LEU A 171 7.17 0.73 3.71
CA LEU A 171 7.71 -0.51 4.27
C LEU A 171 9.11 -0.29 4.87
N ALA A 172 10.02 0.34 4.13
CA ALA A 172 11.37 0.61 4.60
C ALA A 172 11.36 1.47 5.87
N GLU A 173 10.56 2.53 5.91
CA GLU A 173 10.43 3.44 7.04
C GLU A 173 9.85 2.73 8.27
N LYS A 174 8.75 1.99 8.12
CA LYS A 174 8.10 1.27 9.22
C LYS A 174 9.04 0.29 9.93
N TYR A 175 9.92 -0.36 9.17
CA TYR A 175 10.86 -1.35 9.70
C TYR A 175 12.25 -0.78 9.99
N SER A 176 12.53 0.48 9.65
CA SER A 176 13.81 1.17 9.85
C SER A 176 14.28 1.16 11.32
N LYS A 177 13.35 1.31 12.26
CA LYS A 177 13.60 1.24 13.70
C LYS A 177 14.28 -0.05 14.16
N TYR A 178 14.08 -1.17 13.45
CA TYR A 178 14.73 -2.44 13.77
C TYR A 178 16.16 -2.52 13.21
N ALA A 179 16.49 -1.69 12.23
CA ALA A 179 17.82 -1.56 11.67
C ALA A 179 18.67 -0.47 12.35
N GLY A 180 18.09 0.32 13.27
CA GLY A 180 18.79 1.39 13.98
C GLY A 180 19.21 2.56 13.06
N LYS A 181 18.49 2.78 11.96
CA LYS A 181 18.75 3.83 10.98
C LYS A 181 17.44 4.51 10.58
N GLU A 182 17.47 5.82 10.35
CA GLU A 182 16.40 6.56 9.67
C GLU A 182 16.51 6.40 8.15
N VAL A 183 15.38 6.29 7.45
CA VAL A 183 15.38 6.21 5.98
C VAL A 183 15.40 7.62 5.42
N GLU A 184 16.40 7.89 4.57
CA GLU A 184 16.54 9.14 3.83
C GLU A 184 15.96 8.92 2.42
N TYR A 185 15.06 9.80 1.99
CA TYR A 185 14.44 9.79 0.65
C TYR A 185 14.72 11.10 -0.07
#